data_AF-A8SMB7-F1
#
_entry.id   AF-A8SMB7-F1
#
_cell.length_a   1.000
_cell.length_b   1.000
_cell.length_c   1.000
_cell.angle_alpha   90.00
_cell.angle_beta   90.00
_cell.angle_gamma   90.00
#
_symmetry.space_group_name_H-M   'P 1'
#
loop_
_entity.id
_entity.type
_entity.pdbx_description
1 polymer ?
#
loop_
_entity_poly.entity_id
_entity_poly.type
_entity_poly.pdbx_seq_one_letter_code
_entity_poly.pdbx_strand_id
1 'polypeptide(L)'
;MDNNEYKINWKEIISFVLFCIALQLYQSNINIIHIITKFIILGLLIVWFDDYLKLISSTIKLTKKIRNKKYFFVTEKGYISDIIKRRMLSKKFCIIIYIMSLIISIFIIFIKPNIIKNIFFNYIYIILLLIASFSIIVFFKNYLTNFLYYLIPWIIVIETIKYENIKLIIIFLTIALISYSILTLLWPIYSLRKISSKTWLFGFLVTFLVTIVFEYIFKFYINEKVQSELFFNYYLVELLEQQTLPSEVVRFLKDNPNLLNKFEKILISYELNEIYSKISLIRFLILSSYSIGKIVIDLKIKLGELKAKDIYNKIRKSENVQYSDLRDCIFYGGKEYEDKIFTNTSFESIISKKESNFKKCDEATYFKIINKLGDSLLNFFKKFI
;
A
#
# COMPACT_ATOMS: atom_id res chain seq x y z
N MET A 1 -1.23 -30.90 15.17
CA MET A 1 0.01 -30.30 15.73
C MET A 1 1.10 -31.29 15.38
N ASP A 2 1.85 -31.01 14.32
CA ASP A 2 2.98 -31.86 13.93
C ASP A 2 4.21 -31.37 14.68
N ASN A 3 4.61 -32.15 15.70
CA ASN A 3 5.94 -32.13 16.26
C ASN A 3 6.91 -32.66 15.19
N ASN A 4 7.40 -31.77 14.33
CA ASN A 4 8.68 -31.98 13.66
C ASN A 4 9.65 -30.95 14.22
N GLU A 5 10.39 -31.45 15.20
CA GLU A 5 11.48 -30.81 15.92
C GLU A 5 12.48 -30.15 14.98
N TYR A 6 13.03 -29.05 15.48
CA TYR A 6 14.09 -28.23 14.90
C TYR A 6 15.31 -29.08 14.49
N LYS A 7 15.31 -29.61 13.26
CA LYS A 7 16.51 -30.17 12.68
C LYS A 7 17.45 -29.01 12.33
N ILE A 8 18.52 -28.86 13.09
CA ILE A 8 19.53 -27.82 12.88
C ILE A 8 20.01 -27.92 11.42
N ASN A 9 19.75 -26.88 10.64
CA ASN A 9 20.21 -26.81 9.26
C ASN A 9 21.67 -26.35 9.24
N TRP A 10 22.60 -27.29 9.35
CA TRP A 10 24.05 -27.01 9.35
C TRP A 10 24.49 -26.16 8.16
N LYS A 11 23.82 -26.29 7.00
CA LYS A 11 24.06 -25.44 5.82
C LYS A 11 23.84 -23.96 6.14
N GLU A 12 22.77 -23.62 6.88
CA GLU A 12 22.45 -22.25 7.30
C GLU A 12 23.49 -21.70 8.28
N ILE A 13 23.85 -22.49 9.29
CA ILE A 13 24.81 -22.07 10.32
C ILE A 13 26.19 -21.83 9.70
N ILE A 14 26.70 -22.78 8.90
CA ILE A 14 28.01 -22.65 8.25
C ILE A 14 28.03 -21.44 7.32
N SER A 15 26.97 -21.24 6.54
CA SER A 15 26.86 -20.09 5.63
C SER A 15 26.83 -18.76 6.39
N PHE A 16 26.14 -18.71 7.53
CA PHE A 16 26.08 -17.53 8.39
C PHE A 16 27.45 -17.20 9.01
N VAL A 17 28.15 -18.20 9.54
CA VAL A 17 29.50 -18.02 10.09
C VAL A 17 30.47 -17.53 9.02
N LEU A 18 30.46 -18.13 7.83
CA LEU A 18 31.27 -17.69 6.70
C LEU A 18 30.94 -16.27 6.24
N PHE A 19 29.66 -15.89 6.27
CA PHE A 19 29.24 -14.52 5.95
C PHE A 19 29.73 -13.51 7.00
N CYS A 20 29.66 -13.82 8.30
CA CYS A 20 30.21 -12.98 9.35
C CYS A 20 31.73 -12.81 9.24
N ILE A 21 32.45 -13.90 8.94
CA ILE A 21 33.89 -13.86 8.67
C ILE A 21 34.18 -12.96 7.46
N ALA A 22 33.41 -13.10 6.37
CA ALA A 22 33.55 -12.24 5.19
C ALA A 22 33.32 -10.76 5.53
N LEU A 23 32.32 -10.42 6.35
CA LEU A 23 32.06 -9.04 6.77
C LEU A 23 33.21 -8.46 7.60
N GLN A 24 33.76 -9.24 8.53
CA GLN A 24 34.87 -8.80 9.37
C GLN A 24 36.16 -8.63 8.54
N LEU A 25 36.43 -9.54 7.60
CA LEU A 25 37.57 -9.45 6.69
C LEU A 25 37.43 -8.23 5.74
N TYR A 26 36.22 -7.89 5.31
CA TYR A 26 35.98 -6.71 4.47
C TYR A 26 36.39 -5.39 5.13
N GLN A 27 36.42 -5.30 6.47
CA GLN A 27 36.83 -4.09 7.18
C GLN A 27 38.35 -3.87 7.18
N SER A 28 39.15 -4.86 6.78
CA SER A 28 40.60 -4.73 6.70
C SER A 28 41.02 -3.94 5.46
N ASN A 29 41.99 -3.04 5.62
CA ASN A 29 42.55 -2.24 4.51
C ASN A 29 43.51 -3.03 3.59
N ILE A 30 43.67 -4.34 3.77
CA ILE A 30 44.61 -5.16 3.01
C ILE A 30 43.94 -5.71 1.75
N ASN A 31 44.45 -5.34 0.57
CA ASN A 31 43.91 -5.77 -0.74
C ASN A 31 43.75 -7.29 -0.90
N ILE A 32 44.70 -8.08 -0.38
CA ILE A 32 44.62 -9.55 -0.43
C ILE A 32 43.42 -10.06 0.36
N ILE A 33 43.12 -9.45 1.51
CA ILE A 33 41.97 -9.82 2.35
C ILE A 33 40.65 -9.48 1.64
N HIS A 34 40.60 -8.37 0.90
CA HIS A 34 39.46 -8.09 0.04
C HIS A 34 39.26 -9.16 -1.04
N ILE A 35 40.32 -9.65 -1.68
CA ILE A 35 40.22 -10.73 -2.69
C ILE A 35 39.67 -12.01 -2.05
N ILE A 36 40.18 -12.41 -0.88
CA ILE A 36 39.69 -13.59 -0.14
C ILE A 36 38.21 -13.42 0.21
N THR A 37 37.82 -12.25 0.69
CA THR A 37 36.42 -11.92 1.01
C THR A 37 35.51 -12.08 -0.22
N LYS A 38 35.97 -11.64 -1.39
CA LYS A 38 35.26 -11.79 -2.66
C LYS A 38 35.01 -13.27 -3.01
N PHE A 39 36.01 -14.13 -2.83
CA PHE A 39 35.88 -15.57 -3.04
C PHE A 39 34.91 -16.23 -2.06
N ILE A 40 34.94 -15.86 -0.78
CA ILE A 40 34.01 -16.38 0.23
C ILE A 40 32.56 -16.04 -0.14
N ILE A 41 32.29 -14.78 -0.50
CA ILE A 41 30.94 -14.33 -0.90
C ILE A 41 30.49 -15.04 -2.17
N LEU A 42 31.36 -15.18 -3.18
CA LEU A 42 31.03 -15.90 -4.41
C LEU A 42 30.71 -17.38 -4.14
N GLY A 43 31.49 -18.04 -3.29
CA GLY A 43 31.23 -19.42 -2.85
C GLY A 43 29.87 -19.57 -2.16
N LEU A 44 29.52 -18.63 -1.27
CA LEU A 44 28.20 -18.58 -0.63
C LEU A 44 27.08 -18.42 -1.67
N LEU A 45 27.23 -17.53 -2.66
CA LEU A 45 26.24 -17.37 -3.72
C LEU A 45 26.00 -18.67 -4.51
N ILE A 46 27.08 -19.40 -4.85
CA ILE A 46 26.99 -20.67 -5.57
C ILE A 46 26.26 -21.73 -4.73
N VAL A 47 26.61 -21.87 -3.45
CA VAL A 47 26.00 -22.85 -2.53
C VAL A 47 24.48 -22.65 -2.35
N TRP A 48 24.02 -21.39 -2.41
CA TRP A 48 22.62 -21.03 -2.26
C TRP A 48 21.85 -20.89 -3.58
N PHE A 49 22.54 -20.96 -4.72
CA PHE A 49 21.96 -20.72 -6.04
C PHE A 49 20.81 -21.68 -6.37
N ASP A 50 20.98 -22.98 -6.11
CA ASP A 50 19.96 -23.99 -6.39
C ASP A 50 18.70 -23.79 -5.55
N ASP A 51 18.85 -23.45 -4.27
CA ASP A 51 17.70 -23.22 -3.38
C ASP A 51 16.96 -21.94 -3.77
N TYR A 52 17.69 -20.93 -4.23
CA TYR A 52 17.11 -19.72 -4.80
C TYR A 52 16.33 -20.00 -6.10
N LEU A 53 16.87 -20.80 -7.02
CA LEU A 53 16.16 -21.21 -8.23
C LEU A 53 14.90 -22.05 -7.91
N LYS A 54 14.97 -22.96 -6.93
CA LYS A 54 13.81 -23.70 -6.43
C LYS A 54 12.75 -22.75 -5.88
N LEU A 55 13.13 -21.71 -5.15
CA LEU A 55 12.21 -20.69 -4.64
C LEU A 55 11.50 -19.97 -5.79
N ILE A 56 12.22 -19.50 -6.82
CA ILE A 56 11.65 -18.86 -8.01
C ILE A 56 10.68 -19.81 -8.72
N SER A 57 11.12 -21.04 -9.03
CA SER A 57 10.31 -22.04 -9.73
C SER A 57 9.02 -22.36 -8.96
N SER A 58 9.12 -22.54 -7.64
CA SER A 58 7.94 -22.78 -6.79
C SER A 58 6.97 -21.59 -6.78
N THR A 59 7.48 -20.37 -6.87
CA THR A 59 6.71 -19.13 -6.90
C THR A 59 5.97 -19.01 -8.24
N ILE A 60 6.64 -19.27 -9.36
CA ILE A 60 6.02 -19.30 -10.70
C ILE A 60 4.90 -20.34 -10.76
N LYS A 61 5.15 -21.55 -10.25
CA LYS A 61 4.13 -22.62 -10.17
C LYS A 61 2.93 -22.17 -9.34
N LEU A 62 3.16 -21.52 -8.19
CA LEU A 62 2.09 -21.01 -7.34
C LEU A 62 1.29 -19.90 -8.05
N THR A 63 1.95 -18.97 -8.74
CA THR A 63 1.30 -17.92 -9.54
C THR A 63 0.37 -18.50 -10.59
N LYS A 64 0.83 -19.52 -11.35
CA LYS A 64 0.00 -20.21 -12.36
C LYS A 64 -1.23 -20.85 -11.72
N LYS A 65 -1.07 -21.52 -10.57
CA LYS A 65 -2.20 -22.15 -9.86
C LYS A 65 -3.23 -21.13 -9.36
N ILE A 66 -2.77 -19.98 -8.84
CA ILE A 66 -3.65 -18.88 -8.39
C ILE A 66 -4.35 -18.22 -9.58
N ARG A 67 -3.64 -17.99 -10.69
CA ARG A 67 -4.24 -17.42 -11.93
C ARG A 67 -5.32 -18.31 -12.50
N ASN A 68 -5.13 -19.63 -12.42
CA ASN A 68 -6.13 -20.64 -12.80
C ASN A 68 -7.17 -20.92 -11.70
N LYS A 69 -7.19 -20.09 -10.64
CA LYS A 69 -8.16 -20.10 -9.55
C LYS A 69 -8.31 -21.48 -8.87
N LYS A 70 -7.22 -22.25 -8.82
CA LYS A 70 -7.24 -23.62 -8.25
C LYS A 70 -7.52 -23.65 -6.74
N TYR A 71 -7.32 -22.53 -6.05
CA TYR A 71 -7.50 -22.39 -4.61
C TYR A 71 -8.75 -21.57 -4.24
N PHE A 72 -9.51 -21.12 -5.24
CA PHE A 72 -10.76 -20.42 -5.03
C PHE A 72 -11.88 -21.47 -4.96
N PHE A 73 -12.36 -21.71 -3.74
CA PHE A 73 -13.46 -22.60 -3.45
C PHE A 73 -14.71 -21.77 -3.20
N VAL A 74 -15.78 -22.07 -3.93
CA VAL A 74 -17.04 -21.35 -3.89
C VAL A 74 -17.72 -21.54 -2.53
N THR A 75 -17.68 -22.76 -1.98
CA THR A 75 -18.37 -23.07 -0.71
C THR A 75 -17.63 -22.59 0.55
N GLU A 76 -16.40 -22.08 0.42
CA GLU A 76 -15.60 -21.58 1.54
C GLU A 76 -15.92 -20.10 1.82
N LYS A 77 -16.34 -19.79 3.05
CA LYS A 77 -16.71 -18.40 3.39
C LYS A 77 -15.50 -17.48 3.29
N GLY A 78 -15.61 -16.47 2.44
CA GLY A 78 -14.55 -15.46 2.29
C GLY A 78 -13.28 -15.96 1.62
N TYR A 79 -13.30 -17.13 0.97
CA TYR A 79 -12.23 -17.64 0.10
C TYR A 79 -10.85 -17.71 0.81
N ILE A 80 -10.85 -18.19 2.06
CA ILE A 80 -9.68 -18.21 2.95
C ILE A 80 -8.49 -18.92 2.31
N SER A 81 -8.72 -20.05 1.64
CA SER A 81 -7.69 -20.83 0.97
C SER A 81 -6.98 -20.03 -0.14
N ASP A 82 -7.72 -19.29 -0.97
CA ASP A 82 -7.14 -18.43 -2.02
C ASP A 82 -6.34 -17.28 -1.39
N ILE A 83 -6.87 -16.66 -0.33
CA ILE A 83 -6.20 -15.57 0.41
C ILE A 83 -4.87 -16.05 1.00
N ILE A 84 -4.85 -17.21 1.67
CA ILE A 84 -3.63 -17.78 2.26
C ILE A 84 -2.58 -18.05 1.18
N LYS A 85 -2.98 -18.62 0.03
CA LYS A 85 -2.05 -18.89 -1.07
C LYS A 85 -1.53 -17.60 -1.73
N ARG A 86 -2.36 -16.57 -1.86
CA ARG A 86 -1.91 -15.23 -2.32
C ARG A 86 -0.96 -14.56 -1.33
N ARG A 87 -1.19 -14.69 -0.02
CA ARG A 87 -0.26 -14.20 1.02
C ARG A 87 1.08 -14.94 0.95
N MET A 88 1.04 -16.26 0.84
CA MET A 88 2.25 -17.08 0.63
C MET A 88 3.01 -16.65 -0.63
N LEU A 89 2.30 -16.40 -1.73
CA LEU A 89 2.91 -15.88 -2.96
C LEU A 89 3.58 -14.53 -2.73
N SER A 90 2.90 -13.61 -2.04
CA SER A 90 3.41 -12.26 -1.78
C SER A 90 4.64 -12.29 -0.86
N LYS A 91 4.66 -13.18 0.16
CA LYS A 91 5.83 -13.47 1.00
C LYS A 91 7.02 -13.97 0.17
N LYS A 92 6.79 -14.98 -0.68
CA LYS A 92 7.85 -15.52 -1.54
C LYS A 92 8.39 -14.47 -2.51
N PHE A 93 7.51 -13.68 -3.14
CA PHE A 93 7.91 -12.60 -4.03
C PHE A 93 8.79 -11.57 -3.31
N CYS A 94 8.39 -11.13 -2.11
CA CYS A 94 9.16 -10.23 -1.28
C CYS A 94 10.57 -10.78 -0.98
N ILE A 95 10.67 -12.04 -0.52
CA ILE A 95 11.95 -12.72 -0.26
C ILE A 95 12.83 -12.75 -1.53
N ILE A 96 12.25 -13.10 -2.68
CA ILE A 96 12.96 -13.16 -3.97
C ILE A 96 13.54 -11.79 -4.33
N ILE A 97 12.76 -10.72 -4.22
CA ILE A 97 13.20 -9.36 -4.53
C ILE A 97 14.31 -8.91 -3.57
N TYR A 98 14.18 -9.16 -2.27
CA TYR A 98 15.21 -8.83 -1.30
C TYR A 98 16.53 -9.56 -1.58
N ILE A 99 16.48 -10.88 -1.83
CA ILE A 99 17.68 -11.66 -2.16
C ILE A 99 18.32 -11.11 -3.46
N MET A 100 17.54 -10.81 -4.50
CA MET A 100 18.10 -10.19 -5.73
C MET A 100 18.75 -8.84 -5.44
N SER A 101 18.09 -8.00 -4.64
CA SER A 101 18.63 -6.69 -4.30
C SER A 101 19.96 -6.80 -3.56
N LEU A 102 20.09 -7.78 -2.67
CA LEU A 102 21.33 -8.08 -1.96
C LEU A 102 22.42 -8.56 -2.94
N ILE A 103 22.12 -9.52 -3.81
CA ILE A 103 23.08 -10.04 -4.81
C ILE A 103 23.58 -8.90 -5.72
N ILE A 104 22.69 -8.05 -6.21
CA ILE A 104 23.07 -6.93 -7.09
C ILE A 104 23.88 -5.88 -6.30
N SER A 105 23.52 -5.60 -5.04
CA SER A 105 24.27 -4.65 -4.20
C SER A 105 25.71 -5.13 -3.95
N ILE A 106 25.89 -6.43 -3.69
CA ILE A 106 27.19 -7.08 -3.57
C ILE A 106 27.96 -6.91 -4.88
N PHE A 107 27.34 -7.20 -6.02
CA PHE A 107 27.99 -7.06 -7.33
C PHE A 107 28.45 -5.62 -7.62
N ILE A 108 27.64 -4.61 -7.25
CA ILE A 108 28.00 -3.20 -7.37
C ILE A 108 29.23 -2.87 -6.53
N ILE A 109 29.28 -3.32 -5.26
CA ILE A 109 30.42 -3.11 -4.37
C ILE A 109 31.71 -3.70 -4.97
N PHE A 110 31.61 -4.82 -5.68
CA PHE A 110 32.77 -5.48 -6.28
C PHE A 110 33.33 -4.73 -7.50
N ILE A 111 32.48 -4.03 -8.27
CA ILE A 111 32.84 -3.31 -9.50
C ILE A 111 33.24 -1.87 -9.23
N LYS A 112 32.62 -1.23 -8.22
CA LYS A 112 32.82 0.18 -7.87
C LYS A 112 34.29 0.65 -7.75
N PRO A 113 35.27 -0.18 -7.31
CA PRO A 113 36.65 0.28 -7.20
C PRO A 113 37.34 0.61 -8.53
N ASN A 114 36.90 0.09 -9.69
CA ASN A 114 37.78 0.02 -10.87
C ASN A 114 37.39 0.81 -12.13
N ILE A 115 36.13 1.22 -12.39
CA ILE A 115 35.78 1.52 -13.81
C ILE A 115 34.92 2.77 -14.10
N ILE A 116 33.98 3.24 -13.26
CA ILE A 116 33.01 4.27 -13.73
C ILE A 116 32.67 5.30 -12.64
N LYS A 117 32.66 6.60 -13.01
CA LYS A 117 32.16 7.74 -12.21
C LYS A 117 30.94 7.33 -11.37
N ASN A 118 31.04 7.54 -10.05
CA ASN A 118 30.12 7.14 -8.97
C ASN A 118 28.61 7.31 -9.25
N ILE A 119 28.21 8.22 -10.14
CA ILE A 119 26.82 8.64 -10.37
C ILE A 119 25.97 7.49 -10.94
N PHE A 120 26.48 6.68 -11.87
CA PHE A 120 25.68 5.61 -12.50
C PHE A 120 25.26 4.52 -11.50
N PHE A 121 26.19 4.07 -10.65
CA PHE A 121 25.90 3.06 -9.62
C PHE A 121 24.96 3.60 -8.54
N ASN A 122 25.01 4.91 -8.25
CA ASN A 122 24.05 5.54 -7.33
C ASN A 122 22.61 5.45 -7.88
N TYR A 123 22.40 5.68 -9.19
CA TYR A 123 21.07 5.52 -9.80
C TYR A 123 20.57 4.08 -9.74
N ILE A 124 21.42 3.10 -10.05
CA ILE A 124 21.05 1.67 -9.93
C ILE A 124 20.65 1.35 -8.49
N TYR A 125 21.40 1.84 -7.51
CA TYR A 125 21.10 1.63 -6.10
C TYR A 125 19.74 2.23 -5.69
N ILE A 126 19.42 3.45 -6.15
CA ILE A 126 18.11 4.08 -5.93
C ILE A 126 16.99 3.23 -6.55
N ILE A 127 17.16 2.75 -7.78
CA ILE A 127 16.17 1.89 -8.45
C ILE A 127 15.96 0.59 -7.67
N LEU A 128 17.02 -0.02 -7.15
CA LEU A 128 16.91 -1.23 -6.32
C LEU A 128 16.11 -0.98 -5.03
N LEU A 129 16.35 0.15 -4.37
CA LEU A 129 15.59 0.54 -3.17
C LEU A 129 14.10 0.78 -3.50
N LEU A 130 13.80 1.39 -4.65
CA LEU A 130 12.43 1.56 -5.12
C LEU A 130 11.74 0.22 -5.40
N ILE A 131 12.44 -0.73 -6.02
CA ILE A 131 11.90 -2.08 -6.26
C ILE A 131 11.69 -2.83 -4.94
N ALA A 132 12.63 -2.74 -4.00
CA ALA A 132 12.52 -3.36 -2.69
C ALA A 132 11.36 -2.80 -1.88
N SER A 133 11.20 -1.47 -1.83
CA SER A 133 10.07 -0.82 -1.15
C SER A 133 8.73 -1.17 -1.80
N PHE A 134 8.64 -1.22 -3.13
CA PHE A 134 7.44 -1.69 -3.82
C PHE A 134 7.06 -3.13 -3.45
N SER A 135 8.05 -4.01 -3.23
CA SER A 135 7.79 -5.39 -2.80
C SER A 135 7.11 -5.49 -1.44
N ILE A 136 7.35 -4.53 -0.54
CA ILE A 136 6.68 -4.41 0.76
C ILE A 136 5.19 -4.10 0.56
N ILE A 137 4.86 -3.17 -0.36
CA ILE A 137 3.47 -2.85 -0.72
C ILE A 137 2.77 -4.11 -1.25
N VAL A 138 3.43 -4.86 -2.13
CA VAL A 138 2.90 -6.13 -2.66
C VAL A 138 2.71 -7.17 -1.55
N PHE A 139 3.57 -7.21 -0.54
CA PHE A 139 3.43 -8.09 0.62
C PHE A 139 2.17 -7.78 1.43
N PHE A 140 1.95 -6.52 1.78
CA PHE A 140 0.81 -6.09 2.61
C PHE A 140 -0.54 -6.08 1.88
N LYS A 141 -0.55 -6.13 0.55
CA LYS A 141 -1.77 -5.98 -0.27
C LYS A 141 -2.92 -6.91 0.11
N ASN A 142 -2.62 -8.12 0.58
CA ASN A 142 -3.60 -9.15 0.95
C ASN A 142 -3.85 -9.24 2.48
N TYR A 143 -3.19 -8.39 3.26
CA TYR A 143 -3.40 -8.25 4.71
C TYR A 143 -4.24 -7.00 5.01
N LEU A 144 -3.90 -5.87 4.39
CA LEU A 144 -4.42 -4.53 4.71
C LEU A 144 -5.03 -3.85 3.48
N THR A 145 -5.87 -4.56 2.72
CA THR A 145 -6.41 -4.09 1.43
C THR A 145 -7.14 -2.75 1.54
N ASN A 146 -8.02 -2.58 2.53
CA ASN A 146 -8.76 -1.34 2.73
C ASN A 146 -7.84 -0.18 3.16
N PHE A 147 -6.87 -0.46 4.03
CA PHE A 147 -5.95 0.56 4.52
C PHE A 147 -5.08 1.12 3.39
N LEU A 148 -4.55 0.25 2.52
CA LEU A 148 -3.76 0.67 1.36
C LEU A 148 -4.55 1.56 0.40
N TYR A 149 -5.85 1.30 0.20
CA TYR A 149 -6.72 2.15 -0.60
C TYR A 149 -6.79 3.59 -0.05
N TYR A 150 -6.94 3.73 1.27
CA TYR A 150 -7.04 5.04 1.90
C TYR A 150 -5.70 5.75 2.07
N LEU A 151 -4.59 5.01 2.09
CA LEU A 151 -3.25 5.54 2.34
C LEU A 151 -2.60 6.15 1.09
N ILE A 152 -3.02 5.75 -0.12
CA ILE A 152 -2.45 6.28 -1.38
C ILE A 152 -2.42 7.81 -1.43
N PRO A 153 -3.53 8.54 -1.21
CA PRO A 153 -3.53 9.98 -1.43
C PRO A 153 -2.59 10.69 -0.46
N TRP A 154 -2.43 10.16 0.76
CA TRP A 154 -1.51 10.70 1.76
C TRP A 154 -0.04 10.56 1.36
N ILE A 155 0.37 9.42 0.79
CA ILE A 155 1.72 9.26 0.24
C ILE A 155 1.96 10.31 -0.86
N ILE A 156 1.00 10.46 -1.77
CA ILE A 156 1.13 11.37 -2.92
C ILE A 156 1.18 12.83 -2.43
N VAL A 157 0.40 13.21 -1.40
CA VAL A 157 0.42 14.56 -0.83
C VAL A 157 1.82 14.91 -0.34
N ILE A 158 2.49 14.01 0.39
CA ILE A 158 3.84 14.23 0.91
C ILE A 158 4.84 14.49 -0.23
N GLU A 159 4.71 13.77 -1.34
CA GLU A 159 5.61 13.91 -2.49
C GLU A 159 5.33 15.18 -3.30
N THR A 160 4.06 15.58 -3.41
CA THR A 160 3.61 16.64 -4.33
C THR A 160 3.49 18.02 -3.71
N ILE A 161 3.50 18.16 -2.38
CA ILE A 161 3.44 19.45 -1.65
C ILE A 161 4.50 20.46 -2.09
N LYS A 162 5.60 19.99 -2.71
CA LYS A 162 6.69 20.83 -3.22
C LYS A 162 6.35 21.62 -4.49
N TYR A 163 5.29 21.25 -5.19
CA TYR A 163 4.87 21.93 -6.41
C TYR A 163 3.91 23.06 -6.11
N GLU A 164 3.92 24.10 -6.94
CA GLU A 164 3.00 25.23 -6.78
C GLU A 164 1.78 25.11 -7.70
N ASN A 165 0.66 25.65 -7.21
CA ASN A 165 -0.53 25.98 -8.00
C ASN A 165 -1.09 24.80 -8.82
N ILE A 166 -1.40 25.06 -10.10
CA ILE A 166 -2.09 24.12 -11.01
C ILE A 166 -1.23 22.89 -11.32
N LYS A 167 0.09 23.05 -11.37
CA LYS A 167 1.03 21.95 -11.67
C LYS A 167 0.95 20.86 -10.60
N LEU A 168 0.81 21.26 -9.32
CA LEU A 168 0.59 20.33 -8.23
C LEU A 168 -0.67 19.49 -8.45
N ILE A 169 -1.79 20.13 -8.83
CA ILE A 169 -3.07 19.44 -9.05
C ILE A 169 -2.95 18.38 -10.14
N ILE A 170 -2.38 18.75 -11.30
CA ILE A 170 -2.26 17.84 -12.46
C ILE A 170 -1.35 16.65 -12.12
N ILE A 171 -0.17 16.92 -11.54
CA ILE A 171 0.78 15.86 -11.16
C ILE A 171 0.14 14.93 -10.14
N PHE A 172 -0.49 15.49 -9.10
CA PHE A 172 -1.13 14.71 -8.04
C PHE A 172 -2.21 13.76 -8.59
N LEU A 173 -3.16 14.29 -9.38
CA LEU A 173 -4.26 13.47 -9.91
C LEU A 173 -3.77 12.40 -10.88
N THR A 174 -2.72 12.70 -11.65
CA THR A 174 -2.10 11.74 -12.58
C THR A 174 -1.42 10.60 -11.82
N ILE A 175 -0.63 10.92 -10.79
CA ILE A 175 0.01 9.91 -9.94
C ILE A 175 -1.06 9.07 -9.23
N ALA A 176 -2.11 9.69 -8.71
CA ALA A 176 -3.22 8.98 -8.06
C ALA A 176 -3.89 7.98 -9.00
N LEU A 177 -4.19 8.39 -10.23
CA LEU A 177 -4.78 7.51 -11.25
C LEU A 177 -3.88 6.31 -11.55
N ILE A 178 -2.57 6.55 -11.72
CA ILE A 178 -1.57 5.49 -11.96
C ILE A 178 -1.51 4.53 -10.76
N SER A 179 -1.39 5.05 -9.54
CA SER A 179 -1.32 4.25 -8.31
C SER A 179 -2.55 3.37 -8.12
N TYR A 180 -3.76 3.92 -8.28
CA TYR A 180 -5.00 3.15 -8.19
C TYR A 180 -5.12 2.12 -9.32
N SER A 181 -4.67 2.44 -10.54
CA SER A 181 -4.64 1.49 -11.66
C SER A 181 -3.71 0.30 -11.38
N ILE A 182 -2.52 0.55 -10.86
CA ILE A 182 -1.56 -0.51 -10.48
C ILE A 182 -2.16 -1.41 -9.39
N LEU A 183 -2.73 -0.82 -8.32
CA LEU A 183 -3.32 -1.61 -7.24
C LEU A 183 -4.53 -2.42 -7.69
N THR A 184 -5.41 -1.83 -8.49
CA THR A 184 -6.57 -2.54 -9.01
C THR A 184 -6.12 -3.73 -9.83
N LEU A 185 -5.10 -3.63 -10.69
CA LEU A 185 -4.53 -4.78 -11.41
C LEU A 185 -3.97 -5.87 -10.47
N LEU A 186 -3.33 -5.49 -9.36
CA LEU A 186 -2.71 -6.42 -8.41
C LEU A 186 -3.71 -7.19 -7.54
N TRP A 187 -4.91 -6.67 -7.33
CA TRP A 187 -5.94 -7.27 -6.47
C TRP A 187 -6.91 -8.18 -7.24
N PRO A 188 -7.35 -9.30 -6.62
CA PRO A 188 -8.44 -10.10 -7.16
C PRO A 188 -9.77 -9.36 -7.02
N ILE A 189 -10.72 -9.65 -7.91
CA ILE A 189 -11.99 -8.93 -8.03
C ILE A 189 -12.82 -9.03 -6.74
N TYR A 190 -12.82 -10.18 -6.06
CA TYR A 190 -13.55 -10.32 -4.79
C TYR A 190 -13.00 -9.39 -3.69
N SER A 191 -11.69 -9.10 -3.65
CA SER A 191 -11.12 -8.14 -2.70
C SER A 191 -11.53 -6.70 -3.03
N LEU A 192 -11.62 -6.37 -4.32
CA LEU A 192 -12.08 -5.05 -4.77
C LEU A 192 -13.54 -4.80 -4.41
N ARG A 193 -14.40 -5.82 -4.54
CA ARG A 193 -15.79 -5.74 -4.09
C ARG A 193 -15.92 -5.46 -2.60
N LYS A 194 -15.05 -6.02 -1.77
CA LYS A 194 -15.02 -5.75 -0.32
C LYS A 194 -14.65 -4.29 -0.02
N ILE A 195 -13.83 -3.67 -0.86
CA ILE A 195 -13.56 -2.23 -0.78
C ILE A 195 -14.82 -1.47 -1.19
N SER A 196 -15.34 -1.71 -2.40
CA SER A 196 -16.51 -0.98 -2.94
C SER A 196 -17.77 -1.09 -2.06
N SER A 197 -18.05 -2.25 -1.46
CA SER A 197 -19.20 -2.39 -0.54
C SER A 197 -19.04 -1.62 0.78
N LYS A 198 -17.80 -1.32 1.19
CA LYS A 198 -17.48 -0.60 2.43
C LYS A 198 -17.14 0.86 2.20
N THR A 199 -16.84 1.28 0.97
CA THR A 199 -16.43 2.65 0.65
C THR A 199 -17.54 3.66 0.84
N TRP A 200 -18.82 3.28 0.85
CA TRP A 200 -19.88 4.24 1.17
C TRP A 200 -19.77 4.73 2.62
N LEU A 201 -19.78 3.80 3.59
CA LEU A 201 -19.68 4.16 5.01
C LEU A 201 -18.28 4.67 5.40
N PHE A 202 -17.22 3.95 4.99
CA PHE A 202 -15.86 4.39 5.29
C PHE A 202 -15.45 5.64 4.52
N GLY A 203 -15.91 5.80 3.27
CA GLY A 203 -15.65 7.02 2.49
C GLY A 203 -16.34 8.23 3.08
N PHE A 204 -17.58 8.07 3.59
CA PHE A 204 -18.25 9.12 4.35
C PHE A 204 -17.45 9.48 5.62
N LEU A 205 -17.05 8.49 6.43
CA LEU A 205 -16.24 8.73 7.63
C LEU A 205 -14.90 9.41 7.33
N VAL A 206 -14.21 8.95 6.28
CA VAL A 206 -12.93 9.55 5.86
C VAL A 206 -13.14 10.97 5.37
N THR A 207 -14.18 11.24 4.58
CA THR A 207 -14.50 12.60 4.12
C THR A 207 -14.80 13.52 5.29
N PHE A 208 -15.61 13.05 6.24
CA PHE A 208 -15.95 13.78 7.45
C PHE A 208 -14.71 14.06 8.30
N LEU A 209 -13.88 13.04 8.54
CA LEU A 209 -12.65 13.16 9.34
C LEU A 209 -11.65 14.09 8.68
N VAL A 210 -11.40 13.95 7.37
CA VAL A 210 -10.53 14.84 6.59
C VAL A 210 -11.05 16.28 6.67
N THR A 211 -12.36 16.48 6.57
CA THR A 211 -12.96 17.82 6.65
C THR A 211 -12.81 18.42 8.05
N ILE A 212 -13.12 17.68 9.11
CA ILE A 212 -12.95 18.16 10.49
C ILE A 212 -11.49 18.51 10.78
N VAL A 213 -10.59 17.59 10.45
CA VAL A 213 -9.17 17.75 10.73
C VAL A 213 -8.63 18.98 10.02
N PHE A 214 -8.83 19.10 8.70
CA PHE A 214 -8.24 20.21 7.94
C PHE A 214 -9.02 21.53 8.05
N GLU A 215 -10.34 21.50 8.04
CA GLU A 215 -11.16 22.72 8.00
C GLU A 215 -11.35 23.33 9.39
N TYR A 216 -11.41 22.52 10.44
CA TYR A 216 -11.71 23.00 11.79
C TYR A 216 -10.50 22.90 12.71
N ILE A 217 -9.95 21.71 12.93
CA ILE A 217 -8.88 21.51 13.91
C ILE A 217 -7.62 22.26 13.49
N PHE A 218 -7.15 22.04 12.27
CA PHE A 218 -5.93 22.70 11.78
C PHE A 218 -6.12 24.22 11.62
N LYS A 219 -7.26 24.67 11.08
CA LYS A 219 -7.49 26.12 10.94
C LYS A 219 -7.53 26.83 12.30
N PHE A 220 -8.22 26.23 13.27
CA PHE A 220 -8.30 26.75 14.63
C PHE A 220 -6.94 26.77 15.31
N TYR A 221 -6.20 25.66 15.28
CA TYR A 221 -4.85 25.57 15.85
C TYR A 221 -3.89 26.60 15.26
N ILE A 222 -3.90 26.79 13.95
CA ILE A 222 -3.05 27.79 13.28
C ILE A 222 -3.46 29.19 13.68
N ASN A 223 -4.76 29.49 13.73
CA ASN A 223 -5.24 30.82 14.14
C ASN A 223 -4.82 31.14 15.58
N GLU A 224 -5.01 30.20 16.50
CA GLU A 224 -4.66 30.37 17.91
C GLU A 224 -3.14 30.55 18.07
N LYS A 225 -2.33 29.73 17.37
CA LYS A 225 -0.87 29.83 17.43
C LYS A 225 -0.36 31.16 16.85
N VAL A 226 -0.83 31.55 15.68
CA VAL A 226 -0.43 32.81 15.02
C VAL A 226 -0.86 34.01 15.87
N GLN A 227 -2.08 34.00 16.41
CA GLN A 227 -2.50 35.04 17.35
C GLN A 227 -1.63 35.07 18.61
N SER A 228 -1.29 33.92 19.19
CA SER A 228 -0.45 33.86 20.40
C SER A 228 1.00 34.35 20.19
N GLU A 229 1.58 34.13 19.00
CA GLU A 229 2.93 34.61 18.65
C GLU A 229 2.95 36.12 18.32
N LEU A 230 1.86 36.65 17.73
CA LEU A 230 1.77 38.07 17.32
C LEU A 230 1.24 39.02 18.40
N PHE A 231 0.49 38.52 19.41
CA PHE A 231 0.03 39.35 20.53
C PHE A 231 1.17 39.93 21.40
N PHE A 232 2.44 39.56 21.15
CA PHE A 232 3.60 40.33 21.60
C PHE A 232 3.85 41.51 20.66
N ASN A 233 3.02 42.54 20.84
CA ASN A 233 2.96 43.85 20.18
C ASN A 233 4.30 44.66 20.11
N TYR A 234 5.41 44.07 20.54
CA TYR A 234 6.75 44.67 20.56
C TYR A 234 7.53 44.40 19.25
N TYR A 235 7.28 43.26 18.59
CA TYR A 235 8.12 42.78 17.49
C TYR A 235 7.90 43.53 16.16
N LEU A 236 6.69 44.03 15.91
CA LEU A 236 6.34 44.70 14.64
C LEU A 236 6.93 46.12 14.56
N VAL A 237 6.98 46.85 15.67
CA VAL A 237 7.60 48.18 15.73
C VAL A 237 9.13 48.08 15.55
N GLU A 238 9.77 47.09 16.18
CA GLU A 238 11.20 46.80 15.98
C GLU A 238 11.52 46.35 14.53
N LEU A 239 10.67 45.51 13.92
CA LEU A 239 10.81 45.10 12.52
C LEU A 239 10.67 46.29 11.54
N LEU A 240 9.73 47.21 11.80
CA LEU A 240 9.53 48.41 10.99
C LEU A 240 10.68 49.41 11.12
N GLU A 241 11.37 49.44 12.26
CA GLU A 241 12.59 50.23 12.47
C GLU A 241 13.84 49.62 11.82
N GLN A 242 13.88 48.28 11.69
CA GLN A 242 14.97 47.57 11.03
C GLN A 242 14.84 47.58 9.49
N GLN A 243 13.64 47.72 8.96
CA GLN A 243 13.42 47.88 7.53
C GLN A 243 13.64 49.35 7.10
N THR A 244 14.09 49.55 5.86
CA THR A 244 14.39 50.85 5.23
C THR A 244 13.14 51.70 4.94
N LEU A 245 12.23 51.80 5.90
CA LEU A 245 11.09 52.72 5.84
C LEU A 245 11.54 54.15 6.16
N PRO A 246 11.01 55.17 5.46
CA PRO A 246 11.26 56.57 5.79
C PRO A 246 10.87 56.85 7.24
N SER A 247 11.70 57.61 7.95
CA SER A 247 11.52 57.90 9.38
C SER A 247 10.20 58.61 9.68
N GLU A 248 9.66 59.40 8.74
CA GLU A 248 8.32 60.01 8.87
C GLU A 248 7.20 58.97 8.90
N VAL A 249 7.32 57.88 8.15
CA VAL A 249 6.31 56.80 8.09
C VAL A 249 6.29 56.02 9.40
N VAL A 250 7.47 55.70 9.94
CA VAL A 250 7.59 55.01 11.23
C VAL A 250 7.01 55.87 12.37
N ARG A 251 7.30 57.17 12.38
CA ARG A 251 6.72 58.11 13.35
C ARG A 251 5.20 58.19 13.24
N PHE A 252 4.69 58.35 12.03
CA PHE A 252 3.25 58.41 11.77
C PHE A 252 2.51 57.15 12.26
N LEU A 253 3.09 55.97 12.06
CA LEU A 253 2.51 54.70 12.53
C LEU A 253 2.55 54.57 14.07
N LYS A 254 3.62 55.04 14.71
CA LYS A 254 3.72 55.11 16.19
C LYS A 254 2.68 56.05 16.81
N ASP A 255 2.45 57.19 16.17
CA ASP A 255 1.49 58.20 16.63
C ASP A 255 0.03 57.77 16.37
N ASN A 256 -0.20 56.75 15.53
CA ASN A 256 -1.52 56.22 15.18
C ASN A 256 -1.64 54.70 15.46
N PRO A 257 -1.66 54.27 16.74
CA PRO A 257 -1.64 52.85 17.11
C PRO A 257 -2.86 52.07 16.60
N ASN A 258 -4.01 52.73 16.41
CA ASN A 258 -5.20 52.12 15.82
C ASN A 258 -4.99 51.73 14.34
N LEU A 259 -4.19 52.50 13.61
CA LEU A 259 -3.84 52.21 12.21
C LEU A 259 -2.85 51.05 12.15
N LEU A 260 -1.84 51.06 13.01
CA LEU A 260 -0.86 49.97 13.15
C LEU A 260 -1.55 48.63 13.46
N ASN A 261 -2.44 48.60 14.46
CA ASN A 261 -3.23 47.42 14.82
C ASN A 261 -4.12 46.92 13.66
N LYS A 262 -4.63 47.83 12.81
CA LYS A 262 -5.40 47.44 11.61
C LYS A 262 -4.50 46.85 10.54
N PHE A 263 -3.33 47.44 10.28
CA PHE A 263 -2.36 46.93 9.33
C PHE A 263 -1.86 45.54 9.71
N GLU A 264 -1.53 45.34 10.99
CA GLU A 264 -1.13 44.04 11.52
C GLU A 264 -2.22 42.98 11.31
N LYS A 265 -3.48 43.29 11.66
CA LYS A 265 -4.60 42.38 11.41
C LYS A 265 -4.76 42.03 9.92
N ILE A 266 -4.53 42.99 9.02
CA ILE A 266 -4.58 42.75 7.58
C ILE A 266 -3.46 41.81 7.15
N LEU A 267 -2.22 42.05 7.59
CA LEU A 267 -1.06 41.22 7.27
C LEU A 267 -1.26 39.78 7.74
N ILE A 268 -1.68 39.61 9.00
CA ILE A 268 -1.99 38.30 9.59
C ILE A 268 -3.09 37.61 8.81
N SER A 269 -4.16 38.33 8.45
CA SER A 269 -5.25 37.76 7.66
C SER A 269 -4.80 37.31 6.28
N TYR A 270 -3.84 38.01 5.67
CA TYR A 270 -3.28 37.67 4.37
C TYR A 270 -2.44 36.38 4.44
N GLU A 271 -1.53 36.27 5.40
CA GLU A 271 -0.70 35.07 5.61
C GLU A 271 -1.55 33.85 6.00
N LEU A 272 -2.53 34.04 6.90
CA LEU A 272 -3.48 32.99 7.28
C LEU A 272 -4.31 32.53 6.08
N ASN A 273 -4.75 33.44 5.22
CA ASN A 273 -5.49 33.09 4.01
C ASN A 273 -4.66 32.24 3.05
N GLU A 274 -3.37 32.54 2.89
CA GLU A 274 -2.48 31.72 2.07
C GLU A 274 -2.37 30.29 2.63
N ILE A 275 -2.16 30.15 3.94
CA ILE A 275 -2.08 28.85 4.61
C ILE A 275 -3.41 28.08 4.49
N TYR A 276 -4.54 28.75 4.73
CA TYR A 276 -5.87 28.14 4.60
C TYR A 276 -6.18 27.71 3.18
N SER A 277 -5.72 28.47 2.18
CA SER A 277 -5.86 28.09 0.77
C SER A 277 -5.10 26.79 0.47
N LYS A 278 -3.85 26.63 0.97
CA LYS A 278 -3.04 25.42 0.82
C LYS A 278 -3.68 24.21 1.52
N ILE A 279 -4.21 24.40 2.72
CA ILE A 279 -4.93 23.34 3.45
C ILE A 279 -6.18 22.90 2.70
N SER A 280 -6.96 23.85 2.18
CA SER A 280 -8.15 23.55 1.38
C SER A 280 -7.79 22.81 0.10
N LEU A 281 -6.68 23.18 -0.55
CA LEU A 281 -6.14 22.49 -1.73
C LEU A 281 -5.78 21.03 -1.40
N ILE A 282 -5.04 20.79 -0.31
CA ILE A 282 -4.68 19.42 0.14
C ILE A 282 -5.95 18.59 0.38
N ARG A 283 -6.94 19.16 1.06
CA ARG A 283 -8.24 18.51 1.29
C ARG A 283 -8.90 18.13 -0.03
N PHE A 284 -9.03 19.08 -0.96
CA PHE A 284 -9.61 18.86 -2.28
C PHE A 284 -8.92 17.71 -3.01
N LEU A 285 -7.58 17.66 -2.99
CA LEU A 285 -6.80 16.64 -3.66
C LEU A 285 -7.02 15.26 -3.05
N ILE A 286 -7.01 15.14 -1.72
CA ILE A 286 -7.26 13.88 -1.02
C ILE A 286 -8.65 13.33 -1.40
N LEU A 287 -9.69 14.16 -1.33
CA LEU A 287 -11.07 13.75 -1.64
C LEU A 287 -11.26 13.40 -3.12
N SER A 288 -10.65 14.17 -4.01
CA SER A 288 -10.66 13.90 -5.46
C SER A 288 -9.95 12.59 -5.78
N SER A 289 -8.84 12.31 -5.10
CA SER A 289 -8.09 11.05 -5.22
C SER A 289 -8.94 9.84 -4.84
N TYR A 290 -9.66 9.92 -3.72
CA TYR A 290 -10.58 8.85 -3.32
C TYR A 290 -11.69 8.62 -4.33
N SER A 291 -12.18 9.69 -4.97
CA SER A 291 -13.18 9.59 -6.03
C SER A 291 -12.60 8.87 -7.26
N ILE A 292 -11.37 9.22 -7.69
CA ILE A 292 -10.66 8.52 -8.76
C ILE A 292 -10.47 7.04 -8.42
N GLY A 293 -10.00 6.74 -7.20
CA GLY A 293 -9.80 5.37 -6.74
C GLY A 293 -11.08 4.54 -6.81
N LYS A 294 -12.20 5.12 -6.38
CA LYS A 294 -13.52 4.48 -6.47
C LYS A 294 -13.91 4.18 -7.91
N ILE A 295 -13.79 5.15 -8.82
CA ILE A 295 -14.11 4.97 -10.25
C ILE A 295 -13.30 3.83 -10.85
N VAL A 296 -11.97 3.80 -10.64
CA VAL A 296 -11.09 2.76 -11.19
C VAL A 296 -11.46 1.37 -10.65
N ILE A 297 -11.80 1.27 -9.36
CA ILE A 297 -12.25 0.02 -8.73
C ILE A 297 -13.57 -0.45 -9.32
N ASP A 298 -14.57 0.44 -9.40
CA ASP A 298 -15.91 0.11 -9.86
C ASP A 298 -15.91 -0.28 -11.35
N LEU A 299 -15.07 0.36 -12.17
CA LEU A 299 -14.84 -0.05 -13.57
C LEU A 299 -14.34 -1.50 -13.65
N LYS A 300 -13.34 -1.88 -12.85
CA LYS A 300 -12.84 -3.26 -12.84
C LYS A 300 -13.88 -4.27 -12.34
N ILE A 301 -14.71 -3.89 -11.36
CA ILE A 301 -15.81 -4.74 -10.87
C ILE A 301 -16.85 -4.95 -11.98
N LYS A 302 -17.27 -3.88 -12.66
CA LYS A 302 -18.24 -3.90 -13.76
C LYS A 302 -17.75 -4.75 -14.94
N LEU A 303 -16.46 -4.64 -15.30
CA LEU A 303 -15.84 -5.53 -16.31
C LEU A 303 -15.87 -7.01 -15.87
N GLY A 304 -15.70 -7.28 -14.57
CA GLY A 304 -15.88 -8.61 -14.00
C GLY A 304 -17.32 -9.11 -14.17
N GLU A 305 -18.32 -8.30 -13.86
CA GLU A 305 -19.74 -8.65 -13.97
C GLU A 305 -20.15 -8.94 -15.42
N LEU A 306 -19.70 -8.13 -16.38
CA LEU A 306 -19.91 -8.41 -17.81
C LEU A 306 -19.34 -9.78 -18.19
N LYS A 307 -18.12 -10.08 -17.76
CA LYS A 307 -17.51 -11.38 -18.01
C LYS A 307 -18.29 -12.53 -17.34
N ALA A 308 -18.81 -12.32 -16.14
CA ALA A 308 -19.65 -13.30 -15.46
C ALA A 308 -20.96 -13.54 -16.19
N LYS A 309 -21.59 -12.48 -16.72
CA LYS A 309 -22.80 -12.55 -17.55
C LYS A 309 -22.59 -13.44 -18.78
N ASP A 310 -21.48 -13.25 -19.49
CA ASP A 310 -21.16 -14.04 -20.67
C ASP A 310 -20.97 -15.52 -20.33
N ILE A 311 -20.24 -15.81 -19.25
CA ILE A 311 -20.04 -17.18 -18.75
C ILE A 311 -21.38 -17.80 -18.35
N TYR A 312 -22.20 -17.09 -17.58
CA TYR A 312 -23.51 -17.58 -17.14
C TYR A 312 -24.44 -17.89 -18.31
N ASN A 313 -24.49 -17.01 -19.33
CA ASN A 313 -25.28 -17.23 -20.53
C ASN A 313 -24.83 -18.48 -21.30
N LYS A 314 -23.52 -18.76 -21.34
CA LYS A 314 -22.97 -19.97 -21.94
C LYS A 314 -23.36 -21.22 -21.15
N ILE A 315 -23.20 -21.19 -19.83
CA ILE A 315 -23.53 -22.31 -18.93
C ILE A 315 -25.03 -22.65 -19.00
N ARG A 316 -25.90 -21.64 -18.99
CA ARG A 316 -27.36 -21.83 -19.03
C ARG A 316 -27.85 -22.56 -20.30
N LYS A 317 -27.13 -22.41 -21.41
CA LYS A 317 -27.45 -23.04 -22.69
C LYS A 317 -26.71 -24.36 -22.93
N SER A 318 -25.78 -24.73 -22.05
CA SER A 318 -24.93 -25.91 -22.22
C SER A 318 -25.49 -27.10 -21.45
N GLU A 319 -25.53 -28.26 -22.09
CA GLU A 319 -25.90 -29.52 -21.43
C GLU A 319 -24.78 -30.04 -20.53
N ASN A 320 -23.52 -29.75 -20.87
CA ASN A 320 -22.34 -30.18 -20.12
C ASN A 320 -21.66 -28.98 -19.46
N VAL A 321 -21.94 -28.79 -18.17
CA VAL A 321 -21.41 -27.68 -17.38
C VAL A 321 -20.21 -28.14 -16.55
N GLN A 322 -19.08 -27.46 -16.68
CA GLN A 322 -17.90 -27.76 -15.89
C GLN A 322 -17.83 -26.91 -14.62
N TYR A 323 -17.28 -27.49 -13.55
CA TYR A 323 -17.02 -26.79 -12.29
C TYR A 323 -16.19 -25.51 -12.50
N SER A 324 -15.22 -25.51 -13.42
CA SER A 324 -14.41 -24.32 -13.70
C SER A 324 -15.23 -23.14 -14.22
N ASP A 325 -16.28 -23.40 -15.00
CA ASP A 325 -17.13 -22.34 -15.55
C ASP A 325 -18.02 -21.76 -14.45
N LEU A 326 -18.61 -22.62 -13.60
CA LEU A 326 -19.39 -22.19 -12.43
C LEU A 326 -18.55 -21.36 -11.46
N ARG A 327 -17.36 -21.87 -11.10
CA ARG A 327 -16.40 -21.19 -10.23
C ARG A 327 -15.97 -19.85 -10.81
N ASP A 328 -15.65 -19.81 -12.10
CA ASP A 328 -15.21 -18.59 -12.76
C ASP A 328 -16.33 -17.56 -12.86
N CYS A 329 -17.56 -17.99 -13.12
CA CYS A 329 -18.75 -17.15 -13.07
C CYS A 329 -18.90 -16.47 -11.71
N ILE A 330 -18.79 -17.23 -10.61
CA ILE A 330 -18.89 -16.69 -9.24
C ILE A 330 -17.70 -15.80 -8.90
N PHE A 331 -16.48 -16.20 -9.28
CA PHE A 331 -15.27 -15.39 -9.06
C PHE A 331 -15.41 -14.00 -9.69
N TYR A 332 -15.97 -13.94 -10.90
CA TYR A 332 -16.16 -12.69 -11.63
C TYR A 332 -17.43 -11.95 -11.25
N GLY A 333 -18.53 -12.64 -10.92
CA GLY A 333 -19.87 -12.07 -10.71
C GLY A 333 -20.26 -11.84 -9.25
N GLY A 334 -19.60 -12.51 -8.31
CA GLY A 334 -19.80 -12.31 -6.88
C GLY A 334 -21.17 -12.81 -6.44
N LYS A 335 -21.71 -12.22 -5.35
CA LYS A 335 -22.94 -12.68 -4.70
C LYS A 335 -24.12 -12.84 -5.66
N GLU A 336 -24.33 -11.88 -6.56
CA GLU A 336 -25.45 -11.93 -7.50
C GLU A 336 -25.43 -13.21 -8.37
N TYR A 337 -24.25 -13.64 -8.82
CA TYR A 337 -24.10 -14.85 -9.63
C TYR A 337 -23.93 -16.11 -8.80
N GLU A 338 -23.41 -15.98 -7.58
CA GLU A 338 -23.40 -17.03 -6.56
C GLU A 338 -24.81 -17.50 -6.27
N ASP A 339 -25.73 -16.58 -5.95
CA ASP A 339 -27.13 -16.88 -5.66
C ASP A 339 -27.82 -17.56 -6.86
N LYS A 340 -27.64 -17.00 -8.07
CA LYS A 340 -28.18 -17.59 -9.32
C LYS A 340 -27.65 -19.00 -9.61
N ILE A 341 -26.42 -19.32 -9.22
CA ILE A 341 -25.83 -20.64 -9.43
C ILE A 341 -26.34 -21.63 -8.39
N PHE A 342 -26.40 -21.24 -7.12
CA PHE A 342 -26.88 -22.10 -6.05
C PHE A 342 -28.40 -22.34 -6.09
N THR A 343 -29.19 -21.49 -6.74
CA THR A 343 -30.61 -21.80 -7.00
C THR A 343 -30.81 -23.01 -7.92
N ASN A 344 -29.79 -23.42 -8.68
CA ASN A 344 -29.87 -24.60 -9.54
C ASN A 344 -29.19 -25.80 -8.85
N THR A 345 -30.00 -26.76 -8.43
CA THR A 345 -29.56 -27.99 -7.72
C THR A 345 -28.53 -28.80 -8.51
N SER A 346 -28.62 -28.81 -9.85
CA SER A 346 -27.62 -29.50 -10.69
C SER A 346 -26.24 -28.85 -10.57
N PHE A 347 -26.15 -27.52 -10.58
CA PHE A 347 -24.89 -26.80 -10.46
C PHE A 347 -24.30 -26.91 -9.07
N GLU A 348 -25.15 -26.82 -8.04
CA GLU A 348 -24.78 -27.04 -6.65
C GLU A 348 -24.16 -28.43 -6.46
N SER A 349 -24.78 -29.48 -7.03
CA SER A 349 -24.26 -30.85 -6.93
C SER A 349 -22.87 -31.02 -7.54
N ILE A 350 -22.60 -30.36 -8.68
CA ILE A 350 -21.29 -30.36 -9.34
C ILE A 350 -20.23 -29.69 -8.45
N ILE A 351 -20.57 -28.52 -7.86
CA ILE A 351 -19.69 -27.78 -6.96
C ILE A 351 -19.38 -28.63 -5.72
N SER A 352 -20.41 -29.11 -5.03
CA SER A 352 -20.26 -29.90 -3.80
C SER A 352 -19.46 -31.17 -4.02
N LYS A 353 -19.72 -31.91 -5.11
CA LYS A 353 -18.96 -33.13 -5.47
C LYS A 353 -17.50 -32.81 -5.78
N LYS A 354 -17.20 -31.67 -6.40
CA LYS A 354 -15.82 -31.35 -6.76
C LYS A 354 -15.03 -30.76 -5.61
N GLU A 355 -15.68 -29.95 -4.77
CA GLU A 355 -15.05 -29.32 -3.61
C GLU A 355 -14.90 -30.24 -2.40
N SER A 356 -15.73 -31.28 -2.26
CA SER A 356 -15.55 -32.31 -1.22
C SER A 356 -14.21 -33.04 -1.34
N ASN A 357 -13.67 -33.14 -2.55
CA ASN A 357 -12.39 -33.79 -2.84
C ASN A 357 -11.17 -32.88 -2.57
N PHE A 358 -11.38 -31.61 -2.25
CA PHE A 358 -10.27 -30.69 -1.97
C PHE A 358 -10.06 -30.49 -0.47
N LYS A 359 -8.78 -30.50 -0.07
CA LYS A 359 -8.39 -30.14 1.29
C LYS A 359 -8.52 -28.63 1.48
N LYS A 360 -9.63 -28.19 2.06
CA LYS A 360 -9.88 -26.79 2.44
C LYS A 360 -9.02 -26.42 3.65
N CYS A 361 -8.74 -25.14 3.82
CA CYS A 361 -8.19 -24.66 5.08
C CYS A 361 -9.28 -24.72 6.15
N ASP A 362 -8.99 -25.37 7.28
CA ASP A 362 -9.93 -25.44 8.40
C ASP A 362 -10.24 -24.02 8.91
N GLU A 363 -11.50 -23.60 8.73
CA GLU A 363 -12.03 -22.32 9.21
C GLU A 363 -11.84 -22.16 10.75
N ALA A 364 -11.75 -23.29 11.47
CA ALA A 364 -11.77 -23.38 12.92
C ALA A 364 -10.66 -22.60 13.65
N THR A 365 -9.48 -22.41 13.04
CA THR A 365 -8.36 -21.73 13.73
C THR A 365 -8.41 -20.20 13.58
N TYR A 366 -8.87 -19.70 12.43
CA TYR A 366 -8.91 -18.25 12.15
C TYR A 366 -10.19 -17.59 12.68
N PHE A 367 -11.33 -18.30 12.62
CA PHE A 367 -12.59 -17.82 13.18
C PHE A 367 -12.65 -17.88 14.70
N LYS A 368 -11.85 -18.70 15.40
CA LYS A 368 -11.86 -18.72 16.87
C LYS A 368 -11.47 -17.36 17.49
N ILE A 369 -10.61 -16.60 16.83
CA ILE A 369 -10.15 -15.29 17.28
C ILE A 369 -11.12 -14.19 16.83
N ILE A 370 -11.63 -14.28 15.60
CA ILE A 370 -12.55 -13.28 15.03
C ILE A 370 -13.97 -13.42 15.58
N ASN A 371 -14.49 -14.64 15.80
CA ASN A 371 -15.79 -14.87 16.42
C ASN A 371 -15.79 -14.43 17.88
N LYS A 372 -14.69 -14.59 18.63
CA LYS A 372 -14.61 -14.06 20.01
C LYS A 372 -14.76 -12.54 20.07
N LEU A 373 -14.21 -11.82 19.09
CA LEU A 373 -14.34 -10.36 18.97
C LEU A 373 -15.69 -9.95 18.32
N GLY A 374 -16.14 -10.71 17.33
CA GLY A 374 -17.39 -10.50 16.62
C GLY A 374 -18.61 -10.73 17.49
N ASP A 375 -18.64 -11.80 18.28
CA ASP A 375 -19.72 -12.10 19.22
C ASP A 375 -19.77 -11.07 20.36
N SER A 376 -18.62 -10.53 20.78
CA SER A 376 -18.55 -9.44 21.78
C SER A 376 -19.11 -8.12 21.23
N LEU A 377 -18.76 -7.75 19.99
CA LEU A 377 -19.31 -6.56 19.32
C LEU A 377 -20.78 -6.74 18.95
N LEU A 378 -21.18 -7.91 18.45
CA LEU A 378 -22.57 -8.18 18.08
C LEU A 378 -23.49 -8.21 19.30
N ASN A 379 -23.02 -8.76 20.43
CA ASN A 379 -23.73 -8.69 21.71
C ASN A 379 -23.76 -7.28 22.30
N PHE A 380 -22.74 -6.45 22.03
CA PHE A 380 -22.75 -5.04 22.38
C PHE A 380 -23.80 -4.27 21.56
N PHE A 381 -23.85 -4.45 20.24
CA PHE A 381 -24.84 -3.80 19.38
C PHE A 381 -26.27 -4.31 19.60
N LYS A 382 -26.46 -5.59 19.94
CA LYS A 382 -27.76 -6.16 20.32
C LYS A 382 -28.31 -5.60 21.64
N LYS A 383 -27.51 -4.93 22.47
CA LYS A 383 -28.00 -4.23 23.67
C LYS A 383 -28.54 -2.82 23.38
N PHE A 384 -28.36 -2.33 22.15
CA PHE A 384 -28.84 -1.01 21.70
C PHE A 384 -30.08 -1.07 20.79
N ILE A 385 -30.55 -2.29 20.47
CA ILE A 385 -31.86 -2.57 19.87
C ILE A 385 -32.69 -3.21 20.98
#